data_AF-A0A6P4BUU1-F1
#
_entry.id   AF-A0A6P4BUU1-F1
#
_cell.length_a   1.000
_cell.length_b   1.000
_cell.length_c   1.000
_cell.angle_alpha   90.00
_cell.angle_beta   90.00
_cell.angle_gamma   90.00
#
_symmetry.space_group_name_H-M   'P 1'
#
loop_
_entity.id
_entity.type
_entity.pdbx_description
1 polymer ?
#
loop_
_entity_poly.entity_id
_entity_poly.type
_entity_poly.pdbx_seq_one_letter_code
_entity_poly.pdbx_strand_id
1 'polypeptide(L)'
;MGCHAAQSNNTDCDSPKECVADEIKSDKEFSSNEEASSEILRICSCVGGKVGILKKKLLVLDINGLLVDLVYPPPNDQNPDTIIRGVAVFKRPFYLDFLKFCFERFEVSIWSSRSRRNVEPIVEYLMGEMKNKLLFCWDYSHCTGTSFKTFEDSHKELQFKDMKKVWDKQFPNLPWDKGYYNESNTLLLDDSPYKALLNPVIKQTLYN
;
A
#
# COMPACT_ATOMS: atom_id res chain seq x y z
N MET A 1 69.98 25.43 28.41
CA MET A 1 69.69 26.32 29.55
C MET A 1 68.19 26.27 29.75
N GLY A 2 67.69 25.33 30.55
CA GLY A 2 67.37 25.50 31.98
C GLY A 2 65.88 25.87 32.09
N CYS A 3 64.92 24.95 32.26
CA CYS A 3 64.57 24.11 33.42
C CYS A 3 64.06 24.90 34.64
N HIS A 4 62.75 24.80 34.91
CA HIS A 4 62.04 24.76 36.21
C HIS A 4 60.57 24.39 35.87
N ALA A 5 59.93 23.25 36.20
CA ALA A 5 59.89 22.37 37.38
C ALA A 5 59.37 23.11 38.63
N ALA A 6 58.34 22.70 39.38
CA ALA A 6 57.54 21.47 39.39
C ALA A 6 56.33 21.61 40.34
N GLN A 7 55.33 20.72 40.17
CA GLN A 7 54.58 19.95 41.20
C GLN A 7 53.67 20.71 42.20
N SER A 8 52.52 20.20 42.63
CA SER A 8 52.20 18.84 43.11
C SER A 8 50.66 18.59 43.07
N ASN A 9 50.19 17.42 42.63
CA ASN A 9 49.72 16.24 43.41
C ASN A 9 48.37 16.48 44.12
N ASN A 10 47.34 15.62 44.06
CA ASN A 10 47.36 14.20 44.39
C ASN A 10 45.99 13.55 44.12
N THR A 11 46.01 12.26 43.70
CA THR A 11 45.17 11.10 44.13
C THR A 11 43.63 11.21 44.11
N ASP A 12 42.83 10.21 43.74
CA ASP A 12 43.06 8.78 43.63
C ASP A 12 41.95 8.12 42.79
N CYS A 13 42.21 6.86 42.45
CA CYS A 13 41.33 5.86 41.85
C CYS A 13 39.87 5.82 42.37
N ASP A 14 38.91 5.59 41.48
CA ASP A 14 37.98 4.47 41.68
C ASP A 14 37.38 3.97 40.36
N SER A 15 37.05 2.69 40.40
CA SER A 15 36.77 1.73 39.33
C SER A 15 35.36 1.92 38.71
N PRO A 16 35.02 1.24 37.60
CA PRO A 16 33.75 1.43 36.91
C PRO A 16 32.60 0.85 37.74
N LYS A 17 31.57 1.66 38.01
CA LYS A 17 30.32 1.18 38.61
C LYS A 17 29.51 0.43 37.56
N GLU A 18 29.69 -0.89 37.57
CA GLU A 18 28.73 -1.89 37.11
C GLU A 18 27.61 -2.04 38.15
N CYS A 19 26.35 -2.05 37.70
CA CYS A 19 25.11 -2.46 38.40
C CYS A 19 23.93 -1.94 37.55
N VAL A 20 22.94 -2.67 37.05
CA VAL A 20 22.48 -4.07 37.14
C VAL A 20 21.71 -4.32 35.84
N ALA A 21 21.80 -5.52 35.29
CA ALA A 21 21.01 -5.96 34.16
C ALA A 21 19.55 -6.14 34.57
N ASP A 22 18.63 -5.45 33.89
CA ASP A 22 17.21 -5.80 33.90
C ASP A 22 16.79 -6.28 32.51
N GLU A 23 16.22 -7.47 32.51
CA GLU A 23 15.78 -8.24 31.36
C GLU A 23 14.60 -7.60 30.61
N ILE A 24 14.71 -7.66 29.28
CA ILE A 24 13.65 -7.98 28.30
C ILE A 24 12.21 -7.54 28.66
N LYS A 25 11.71 -6.56 27.89
CA LYS A 25 10.39 -6.73 27.27
C LYS A 25 10.37 -6.19 25.84
N SER A 26 10.56 -7.15 24.93
CA SER A 26 10.22 -7.03 23.51
C SER A 26 8.70 -7.04 23.42
N ASP A 27 8.08 -5.87 23.28
CA ASP A 27 6.68 -5.80 22.84
C ASP A 27 6.64 -6.00 21.32
N LYS A 28 6.60 -7.29 20.97
CA LYS A 28 6.09 -7.80 19.71
C LYS A 28 4.61 -7.47 19.66
N GLU A 29 4.21 -6.60 18.74
CA GLU A 29 2.85 -6.62 18.19
C GLU A 29 2.94 -6.53 16.66
N PHE A 30 3.47 -7.60 16.09
CA PHE A 30 3.26 -7.96 14.69
C PHE A 30 3.00 -9.46 14.63
N SER A 31 1.82 -9.87 15.10
CA SER A 31 1.26 -11.20 14.87
C SER A 31 -0.19 -11.22 15.34
N SER A 32 -1.12 -10.76 14.51
CA SER A 32 -2.55 -10.93 14.80
C SER A 32 -3.32 -11.63 13.67
N ASN A 33 -2.70 -11.85 12.50
CA ASN A 33 -3.38 -12.52 11.39
C ASN A 33 -3.20 -14.04 11.37
N GLU A 34 -2.06 -14.57 11.77
CA GLU A 34 -1.88 -16.04 11.87
C GLU A 34 -2.64 -16.60 13.07
N GLU A 35 -2.59 -15.93 14.22
CA GLU A 35 -3.31 -16.36 15.42
C GLU A 35 -4.81 -16.28 15.21
N ALA A 36 -5.36 -15.17 14.69
CA ALA A 36 -6.79 -15.07 14.37
C ALA A 36 -7.22 -16.10 13.31
N SER A 37 -6.39 -16.37 12.29
CA SER A 37 -6.68 -17.43 11.30
C SER A 37 -6.64 -18.82 11.93
N SER A 38 -5.69 -19.07 12.84
CA SER A 38 -5.57 -20.34 13.57
C SER A 38 -6.69 -20.55 14.57
N GLU A 39 -7.19 -19.48 15.17
CA GLU A 39 -8.28 -19.49 16.14
C GLU A 39 -9.63 -19.63 15.44
N ILE A 40 -9.82 -18.94 14.30
CA ILE A 40 -10.95 -19.19 13.39
C ILE A 40 -10.95 -20.66 12.95
N LEU A 41 -9.80 -21.22 12.52
CA LEU A 41 -9.69 -22.62 12.11
C LEU A 41 -9.99 -23.62 13.26
N ARG A 42 -9.57 -23.29 14.49
CA ARG A 42 -9.91 -24.07 15.69
C ARG A 42 -11.41 -24.02 16.00
N ILE A 43 -12.03 -22.85 15.94
CA ILE A 43 -13.48 -22.66 16.15
C ILE A 43 -14.29 -23.43 15.08
N CYS A 44 -13.80 -23.47 13.83
CA CYS A 44 -14.40 -24.26 12.74
C CYS A 44 -14.40 -25.77 13.01
N SER A 45 -13.49 -26.25 13.85
CA SER A 45 -13.29 -27.69 14.09
C SER A 45 -14.23 -28.24 15.18
N CYS A 46 -14.67 -27.39 16.12
CA CYS A 46 -15.53 -27.80 17.24
C CYS A 46 -17.03 -27.62 16.98
N VAL A 47 -17.42 -26.86 15.95
CA VAL A 47 -18.80 -26.77 15.46
C VAL A 47 -18.82 -27.43 14.09
N GLY A 48 -19.45 -28.60 13.95
CA GLY A 48 -19.48 -29.41 12.72
C GLY A 48 -20.13 -28.76 11.48
N GLY A 49 -20.21 -27.43 11.41
CA GLY A 49 -20.51 -26.68 10.21
C GLY A 49 -19.22 -26.24 9.53
N LYS A 50 -19.17 -26.35 8.20
CA LYS A 50 -18.14 -25.71 7.37
C LYS A 50 -18.27 -24.18 7.52
N VAL A 51 -17.64 -23.59 8.53
CA VAL A 51 -17.38 -22.16 8.55
C VAL A 51 -16.36 -21.93 7.44
N GLY A 52 -16.84 -21.57 6.24
CA GLY A 52 -15.94 -21.13 5.18
C GLY A 52 -15.14 -19.96 5.73
N ILE A 53 -13.81 -20.02 5.62
CA ILE A 53 -12.98 -18.81 5.76
C ILE A 53 -13.67 -17.74 4.93
N LEU A 54 -14.19 -16.69 5.59
CA LEU A 54 -14.92 -15.65 4.90
C LEU A 54 -13.94 -15.03 3.90
N LYS A 55 -14.23 -15.29 2.64
CA LYS A 55 -13.41 -14.82 1.54
C LYS A 55 -13.35 -13.29 1.56
N LYS A 56 -12.14 -12.75 1.72
CA LYS A 56 -11.91 -11.31 1.66
C LYS A 56 -12.37 -10.77 0.31
N LYS A 57 -13.06 -9.61 0.35
CA LYS A 57 -13.40 -8.86 -0.87
C LYS A 57 -12.13 -8.29 -1.49
N LEU A 58 -12.14 -8.07 -2.79
CA LEU A 58 -11.03 -7.43 -3.51
C LEU A 58 -11.19 -5.92 -3.52
N LEU A 59 -10.15 -5.21 -3.11
CA LEU A 59 -10.03 -3.77 -3.18
C LEU A 59 -8.92 -3.40 -4.16
N VAL A 60 -9.32 -2.78 -5.27
CA VAL A 60 -8.40 -2.27 -6.30
C VAL A 60 -8.24 -0.78 -6.11
N LEU A 61 -7.01 -0.33 -5.90
CA LEU A 61 -6.67 1.05 -5.59
C LEU A 61 -5.97 1.72 -6.78
N ASP A 62 -6.38 2.94 -7.14
CA ASP A 62 -5.49 3.86 -7.85
C ASP A 62 -4.39 4.38 -6.92
N ILE A 63 -3.34 4.93 -7.52
CA ILE A 63 -2.21 5.53 -6.80
C ILE A 63 -2.36 7.05 -6.74
N ASN A 64 -2.37 7.70 -7.91
CA ASN A 64 -2.38 9.15 -8.01
C ASN A 64 -3.74 9.71 -7.56
N GLY A 65 -3.74 10.76 -6.76
CA GLY A 65 -4.96 11.38 -6.20
C GLY A 65 -5.62 10.55 -5.08
N LEU A 66 -5.26 9.27 -4.92
CA LEU A 66 -5.77 8.41 -3.85
C LEU A 66 -4.77 8.23 -2.71
N LEU A 67 -3.58 7.72 -2.97
CA LEU A 67 -2.54 7.45 -1.95
C LEU A 67 -1.47 8.54 -1.90
N VAL A 68 -1.27 9.21 -3.03
CA VAL A 68 -0.17 10.14 -3.27
C VAL A 68 -0.57 11.12 -4.36
N ASP A 69 -0.05 12.34 -4.30
CA ASP A 69 -0.08 13.28 -5.40
C ASP A 69 1.29 13.32 -6.08
N LEU A 70 1.29 13.17 -7.41
CA LEU A 70 2.50 12.98 -8.21
C LEU A 70 2.60 14.06 -9.28
N VAL A 71 3.45 15.05 -9.02
CA VAL A 71 3.52 16.27 -9.82
C VAL A 71 4.76 16.25 -10.72
N TYR A 72 4.57 16.55 -12.00
CA TYR A 72 5.65 16.75 -12.96
C TYR A 72 5.35 17.98 -13.84
N PRO A 73 6.31 18.91 -14.01
CA PRO A 73 7.62 18.95 -13.34
C PRO A 73 7.49 19.20 -11.82
N PRO A 74 8.53 18.91 -11.01
CA PRO A 74 8.54 19.27 -9.60
C PRO A 74 8.29 20.78 -9.39
N PRO A 75 7.41 21.18 -8.46
CA PRO A 75 7.18 22.59 -8.14
C PRO A 75 8.40 23.21 -7.47
N ASN A 76 8.59 24.52 -7.65
CA ASN A 76 9.72 25.26 -7.06
C ASN A 76 9.45 25.74 -5.62
N ASP A 77 8.17 25.85 -5.25
CA ASP A 77 7.67 26.48 -4.04
C ASP A 77 7.17 25.47 -2.98
N GLN A 78 7.27 24.17 -3.28
CA GLN A 78 6.86 23.10 -2.38
C GLN A 78 7.94 22.04 -2.26
N ASN A 79 8.17 21.56 -1.04
CA ASN A 79 9.10 20.48 -0.77
C ASN A 79 8.37 19.14 -0.88
N PRO A 80 8.68 18.30 -1.88
CA PRO A 80 8.11 16.96 -1.96
C PRO A 80 8.71 16.05 -0.88
N ASP A 81 7.96 15.00 -0.51
CA ASP A 81 8.48 13.96 0.38
C ASP A 81 9.66 13.21 -0.26
N THR A 82 9.66 13.09 -1.58
CA THR A 82 10.77 12.55 -2.37
C THR A 82 10.62 12.94 -3.85
N ILE A 83 11.70 12.79 -4.62
CA ILE A 83 11.68 12.89 -6.08
C ILE A 83 12.06 11.53 -6.65
N ILE A 84 11.14 10.94 -7.41
CA ILE A 84 11.34 9.63 -8.04
C ILE A 84 11.24 9.81 -9.55
N ARG A 85 12.34 9.51 -10.25
CA ARG A 85 12.44 9.67 -11.73
C ARG A 85 12.05 11.06 -12.23
N GLY A 86 12.38 12.10 -11.46
CA GLY A 86 12.06 13.49 -11.78
C GLY A 86 10.61 13.89 -11.50
N VAL A 87 9.78 13.01 -10.93
CA VAL A 87 8.42 13.33 -10.47
C VAL A 87 8.48 13.66 -8.98
N ALA A 88 7.89 14.79 -8.59
CA ALA A 88 7.70 15.15 -7.18
C ALA A 88 6.59 14.31 -6.57
N VAL A 89 6.85 13.73 -5.40
CA VAL A 89 5.95 12.80 -4.71
C VAL A 89 5.49 13.43 -3.40
N PHE A 90 4.19 13.61 -3.25
CA PHE A 90 3.56 14.15 -2.04
C PHE A 90 2.60 13.10 -1.47
N LYS A 91 2.98 12.47 -0.35
CA LYS A 91 2.18 11.43 0.30
C LYS A 91 0.88 12.05 0.81
N ARG A 92 -0.24 11.34 0.60
CA ARG A 92 -1.50 11.77 1.20
C ARG A 92 -1.44 11.60 2.73
N PRO A 93 -1.93 12.55 3.53
CA PRO A 93 -2.05 12.35 4.96
C PRO A 93 -2.77 11.04 5.29
N PHE A 94 -2.25 10.30 6.27
CA PHE A 94 -2.79 9.00 6.74
C PHE A 94 -2.82 7.86 5.71
N TYR A 95 -2.15 7.99 4.55
CA TYR A 95 -2.17 6.93 3.52
C TYR A 95 -1.66 5.58 4.04
N LEU A 96 -0.67 5.57 4.94
CA LEU A 96 -0.08 4.34 5.46
C LEU A 96 -1.05 3.59 6.37
N ASP A 97 -1.76 4.30 7.25
CA ASP A 97 -2.77 3.68 8.12
C ASP A 97 -3.98 3.20 7.32
N PHE A 98 -4.36 3.95 6.27
CA PHE A 98 -5.34 3.49 5.29
C PHE A 98 -4.90 2.20 4.60
N LEU A 99 -3.65 2.09 4.14
CA LEU A 99 -3.14 0.87 3.52
C LEU A 99 -3.13 -0.31 4.50
N LYS A 100 -2.67 -0.09 5.75
CA LYS A 100 -2.70 -1.13 6.80
C LYS A 100 -4.12 -1.65 7.03
N PHE A 101 -5.09 -0.74 7.19
CA PHE A 101 -6.50 -1.07 7.31
C PHE A 101 -7.00 -1.88 6.09
N CYS A 102 -6.59 -1.49 4.88
CA CYS A 102 -6.99 -2.21 3.67
C CYS A 102 -6.45 -3.64 3.65
N PHE A 103 -5.15 -3.84 3.91
CA PHE A 103 -4.52 -5.17 3.91
C PHE A 103 -5.02 -6.08 5.05
N GLU A 104 -5.47 -5.49 6.16
CA GLU A 104 -6.10 -6.25 7.24
C GLU A 104 -7.41 -6.91 6.78
N ARG A 105 -8.25 -6.18 6.03
CA ARG A 105 -9.65 -6.57 5.76
C ARG A 105 -9.95 -7.04 4.34
N PHE A 106 -9.13 -6.67 3.38
CA PHE A 106 -9.35 -6.93 1.96
C PHE A 106 -8.15 -7.64 1.35
N GLU A 107 -8.39 -8.33 0.25
CA GLU A 107 -7.32 -8.57 -0.71
C GLU A 107 -7.09 -7.27 -1.47
N VAL A 108 -5.86 -6.79 -1.52
CA VAL A 108 -5.54 -5.48 -2.07
C VAL A 108 -4.81 -5.65 -3.40
N SER A 109 -5.11 -4.80 -4.36
CA SER A 109 -4.39 -4.73 -5.63
C SER A 109 -4.27 -3.30 -6.10
N ILE A 110 -3.25 -3.04 -6.90
CA ILE A 110 -3.00 -1.71 -7.47
C ILE A 110 -3.36 -1.73 -8.94
N TRP A 111 -4.02 -0.67 -9.40
CA TRP A 111 -4.24 -0.42 -10.82
C TRP A 111 -4.02 1.05 -11.11
N SER A 112 -2.91 1.39 -11.74
CA SER A 112 -2.57 2.77 -12.10
C SER A 112 -2.66 2.99 -13.61
N SER A 113 -3.10 4.18 -14.04
CA SER A 113 -3.06 4.60 -15.45
C SER A 113 -1.71 5.15 -15.90
N ARG A 114 -0.65 4.97 -15.10
CA ARG A 114 0.73 5.34 -15.46
C ARG A 114 1.46 4.11 -16.00
N SER A 115 2.46 4.33 -16.85
CA SER A 115 3.33 3.25 -17.35
C SER A 115 4.04 2.52 -16.21
N ARG A 116 4.23 1.19 -16.34
CA ARG A 116 4.93 0.33 -15.38
C ARG A 116 6.19 0.94 -14.76
N ARG A 117 7.06 1.49 -15.62
CA ARG A 117 8.33 2.13 -15.24
C ARG A 117 8.18 3.26 -14.20
N ASN A 118 7.02 3.90 -14.13
CA ASN A 118 6.69 4.95 -13.16
C ASN A 118 5.91 4.41 -11.96
N VAL A 119 5.15 3.33 -12.14
CA VAL A 119 4.33 2.72 -11.09
C VAL A 119 5.20 1.96 -10.09
N GLU A 120 6.11 1.09 -10.58
CA GLU A 120 6.89 0.20 -9.71
C GLU A 120 7.69 0.96 -8.63
N PRO A 121 8.46 2.02 -8.96
CA PRO A 121 9.23 2.73 -7.93
C PRO A 121 8.34 3.46 -6.91
N ILE A 122 7.16 3.92 -7.32
CA ILE A 122 6.21 4.58 -6.43
C ILE A 122 5.57 3.57 -5.49
N VAL A 123 5.17 2.40 -5.99
CA VAL A 123 4.62 1.32 -5.15
C VAL A 123 5.68 0.84 -4.17
N GLU A 124 6.94 0.68 -4.60
CA GLU A 124 8.06 0.34 -3.70
C GLU A 124 8.16 1.33 -2.55
N TYR A 125 8.18 2.63 -2.87
CA TYR A 125 8.33 3.70 -1.90
C TYR A 125 7.16 3.78 -0.92
N LEU A 126 5.92 3.63 -1.41
CA LEU A 126 4.71 3.76 -0.58
C LEU A 126 4.42 2.53 0.27
N MET A 127 4.71 1.32 -0.24
CA MET A 127 4.24 0.08 0.37
C MET A 127 5.35 -0.76 1.01
N GLY A 128 6.61 -0.57 0.61
CA GLY A 128 7.73 -1.38 1.08
C GLY A 128 7.41 -2.88 0.98
N GLU A 129 7.59 -3.62 2.07
CA GLU A 129 7.30 -5.05 2.12
C GLU A 129 5.82 -5.41 1.93
N MET A 130 4.89 -4.51 2.24
CA MET A 130 3.45 -4.78 2.07
C MET A 130 3.08 -5.02 0.60
N LYS A 131 3.88 -4.52 -0.35
CA LYS A 131 3.69 -4.77 -1.79
C LYS A 131 3.63 -6.27 -2.12
N ASN A 132 4.33 -7.10 -1.34
CA ASN A 132 4.39 -8.55 -1.56
C ASN A 132 3.05 -9.24 -1.26
N LYS A 133 2.13 -8.55 -0.58
CA LYS A 133 0.76 -9.01 -0.31
C LYS A 133 -0.24 -8.58 -1.39
N LEU A 134 0.17 -7.78 -2.37
CA LEU A 134 -0.71 -7.40 -3.48
C LEU A 134 -1.00 -8.62 -4.34
N LEU A 135 -2.27 -8.84 -4.68
CA LEU A 135 -2.61 -9.91 -5.64
C LEU A 135 -2.13 -9.58 -7.06
N PHE A 136 -2.17 -8.30 -7.42
CA PHE A 136 -1.54 -7.77 -8.63
C PHE A 136 -1.20 -6.29 -8.50
N CYS A 137 -0.27 -5.86 -9.35
CA CYS A 137 0.08 -4.46 -9.56
C CYS A 137 0.00 -4.18 -11.06
N TRP A 138 -1.11 -3.57 -11.48
CA TRP A 138 -1.40 -3.23 -12.87
C TRP A 138 -1.05 -1.78 -13.19
N ASP A 139 -0.53 -1.60 -14.39
CA ASP A 139 -0.15 -0.31 -14.96
C ASP A 139 -0.99 0.03 -16.20
N TYR A 140 -0.65 1.13 -16.87
CA TYR A 140 -1.28 1.61 -18.10
C TYR A 140 -1.57 0.49 -19.13
N SER A 141 -0.67 -0.48 -19.29
CA SER A 141 -0.84 -1.58 -20.25
C SER A 141 -2.08 -2.46 -19.99
N HIS A 142 -2.65 -2.40 -18.80
CA HIS A 142 -3.85 -3.13 -18.41
C HIS A 142 -5.12 -2.29 -18.57
N CYS A 143 -5.01 -0.96 -18.71
CA CYS A 143 -6.15 -0.09 -18.99
C CYS A 143 -6.80 -0.39 -20.35
N THR A 144 -8.06 0.00 -20.51
CA THR A 144 -8.74 0.00 -21.81
C THR A 144 -8.62 1.39 -22.40
N GLY A 145 -7.75 1.52 -23.39
CA GLY A 145 -7.56 2.76 -24.16
C GLY A 145 -8.71 3.06 -25.11
N THR A 146 -8.72 4.28 -25.62
CA THR A 146 -9.65 4.74 -26.66
C THR A 146 -8.89 5.61 -27.66
N SER A 147 -9.45 5.86 -28.83
CA SER A 147 -8.86 6.85 -29.75
C SER A 147 -9.09 8.31 -29.30
N PHE A 148 -9.82 8.54 -28.20
CA PHE A 148 -10.15 9.88 -27.71
C PHE A 148 -9.14 10.37 -26.69
N LYS A 149 -9.03 11.69 -26.56
CA LYS A 149 -8.17 12.38 -25.59
C LYS A 149 -9.01 12.89 -24.43
N THR A 150 -8.40 13.02 -23.26
CA THR A 150 -9.06 13.65 -22.12
C THR A 150 -9.26 15.14 -22.40
N PHE A 151 -10.30 15.73 -21.82
CA PHE A 151 -10.57 17.16 -22.01
C PHE A 151 -9.51 18.01 -21.32
N GLU A 152 -9.03 17.56 -20.15
CA GLU A 152 -8.05 18.29 -19.35
C GLU A 152 -6.63 18.23 -19.95
N ASP A 153 -6.30 17.15 -20.67
CA ASP A 153 -5.00 16.95 -21.30
C ASP A 153 -5.16 16.28 -22.67
N SER A 154 -4.92 17.06 -23.73
CA SER A 154 -5.01 16.60 -25.13
C SER A 154 -3.95 15.57 -25.53
N HIS A 155 -2.87 15.44 -24.76
CA HIS A 155 -1.85 14.42 -24.99
C HIS A 155 -2.23 13.09 -24.32
N LYS A 156 -3.01 13.15 -23.24
CA LYS A 156 -3.47 11.98 -22.49
C LYS A 156 -4.67 11.32 -23.18
N GLU A 157 -4.48 10.05 -23.52
CA GLU A 157 -5.55 9.20 -24.02
C GLU A 157 -6.58 8.93 -22.92
N LEU A 158 -7.87 9.03 -23.28
CA LEU A 158 -8.98 8.65 -22.42
C LEU A 158 -8.94 7.13 -22.23
N GLN A 159 -8.87 6.72 -20.97
CA GLN A 159 -8.66 5.32 -20.59
C GLN A 159 -9.60 4.92 -19.46
N PHE A 160 -9.98 3.65 -19.48
CA PHE A 160 -10.84 3.03 -18.49
C PHE A 160 -10.16 1.89 -17.75
N LYS A 161 -10.61 1.63 -16.52
CA LYS A 161 -10.25 0.46 -15.71
C LYS A 161 -11.44 -0.50 -15.71
N ASP A 162 -11.48 -1.36 -16.71
CA ASP A 162 -12.56 -2.32 -16.92
C ASP A 162 -12.42 -3.53 -15.98
N MET A 163 -13.24 -3.59 -14.94
CA MET A 163 -13.20 -4.64 -13.95
C MET A 163 -13.51 -6.03 -14.50
N LYS A 164 -14.13 -6.14 -15.69
CA LYS A 164 -14.28 -7.44 -16.36
C LYS A 164 -12.94 -8.10 -16.64
N LYS A 165 -11.85 -7.33 -16.82
CA LYS A 165 -10.49 -7.90 -16.97
C LYS A 165 -10.06 -8.72 -15.76
N VAL A 166 -10.48 -8.31 -14.55
CA VAL A 166 -10.24 -9.00 -13.28
C VAL A 166 -11.18 -10.20 -13.15
N TRP A 167 -12.47 -9.99 -13.40
CA TRP A 167 -13.53 -10.98 -13.17
C TRP A 167 -13.49 -12.15 -14.17
N ASP A 168 -13.23 -11.84 -15.45
CA ASP A 168 -13.11 -12.81 -16.54
C ASP A 168 -11.71 -13.43 -16.64
N LYS A 169 -10.77 -13.03 -15.76
CA LYS A 169 -9.37 -13.50 -15.75
C LYS A 169 -8.70 -13.34 -17.12
N GLN A 170 -8.79 -12.15 -17.72
CA GLN A 170 -8.20 -11.88 -19.04
C GLN A 170 -6.68 -12.02 -19.05
N PHE A 171 -6.04 -11.90 -17.88
CA PHE A 171 -4.62 -12.13 -17.69
C PHE A 171 -4.40 -13.48 -16.96
N PRO A 172 -3.60 -14.40 -17.52
CA PRO A 172 -3.51 -15.77 -17.02
C PRO A 172 -2.85 -15.90 -15.64
N ASN A 173 -2.07 -14.90 -15.23
CA ASN A 173 -1.24 -14.94 -14.02
C ASN A 173 -1.99 -14.62 -12.72
N LEU A 174 -3.31 -14.48 -12.76
CA LEU A 174 -4.11 -14.17 -11.56
C LEU A 174 -4.38 -15.46 -10.74
N PRO A 175 -4.23 -15.42 -9.41
CA PRO A 175 -4.25 -16.61 -8.54
C PRO A 175 -5.67 -17.16 -8.24
N TRP A 176 -6.70 -16.70 -8.94
CA TRP A 176 -8.09 -17.16 -8.76
C TRP A 176 -8.72 -17.65 -10.05
N ASP A 177 -9.83 -18.37 -9.93
CA ASP A 177 -10.63 -18.82 -11.07
C ASP A 177 -11.62 -17.75 -11.55
N LYS A 178 -11.99 -17.82 -12.83
CA LYS A 178 -13.01 -16.93 -13.40
C LYS A 178 -14.29 -16.93 -12.56
N GLY A 179 -14.82 -15.74 -12.28
CA GLY A 179 -16.01 -15.55 -11.44
C GLY A 179 -15.76 -15.60 -9.93
N TYR A 180 -14.53 -15.90 -9.49
CA TYR A 180 -14.15 -15.79 -8.08
C TYR A 180 -14.37 -14.36 -7.58
N TYR A 181 -13.81 -13.36 -8.26
CA TYR A 181 -14.18 -11.96 -8.07
C TYR A 181 -15.21 -11.52 -9.11
N ASN A 182 -16.14 -10.68 -8.67
CA ASN A 182 -17.22 -10.11 -9.47
C ASN A 182 -17.67 -8.77 -8.86
N GLU A 183 -18.72 -8.17 -9.41
CA GLU A 183 -19.26 -6.88 -8.99
C GLU A 183 -19.74 -6.82 -7.53
N SER A 184 -20.11 -7.95 -6.92
CA SER A 184 -20.62 -7.99 -5.54
C SER A 184 -19.52 -8.03 -4.47
N ASN A 185 -18.30 -8.41 -4.85
CA ASN A 185 -17.19 -8.61 -3.94
C ASN A 185 -15.89 -7.91 -4.36
N THR A 186 -15.98 -6.96 -5.29
CA THR A 186 -14.86 -6.15 -5.75
C THR A 186 -15.19 -4.68 -5.72
N LEU A 187 -14.27 -3.86 -5.22
CA LEU A 187 -14.37 -2.40 -5.18
C LEU A 187 -13.17 -1.77 -5.88
N LEU A 188 -13.41 -0.86 -6.82
CA LEU A 188 -12.40 0.01 -7.42
C LEU A 188 -12.48 1.39 -6.76
N LEU A 189 -11.36 1.87 -6.21
CA LEU A 189 -11.22 3.24 -5.72
C LEU A 189 -10.31 4.02 -6.67
N ASP A 190 -10.86 5.05 -7.29
CA ASP A 190 -10.19 5.91 -8.27
C ASP A 190 -10.60 7.37 -8.04
N ASP A 191 -9.65 8.29 -8.20
CA ASP A 191 -9.90 9.73 -8.05
C ASP A 191 -10.63 10.34 -9.25
N SER A 192 -10.60 9.64 -10.40
CA SER A 192 -11.10 10.12 -11.69
C SER A 192 -12.37 9.34 -12.06
N PRO A 193 -13.58 9.94 -11.90
CA PRO A 193 -14.85 9.22 -12.08
C PRO A 193 -14.98 8.53 -13.45
N TYR A 194 -14.45 9.16 -14.51
CA TYR A 194 -14.56 8.61 -15.87
C TYR A 194 -13.83 7.27 -16.02
N LYS A 195 -12.75 7.01 -15.28
CA LYS A 195 -11.96 5.78 -15.43
C LYS A 195 -12.79 4.55 -15.05
N ALA A 196 -13.83 4.70 -14.24
CA ALA A 196 -14.71 3.62 -13.79
C ALA A 196 -15.97 3.44 -14.66
N LEU A 197 -16.14 4.19 -15.76
CA LEU A 197 -17.39 4.19 -16.55
C LEU A 197 -17.81 2.84 -17.14
N LEU A 198 -16.89 1.88 -17.29
CA LEU A 198 -17.19 0.54 -17.78
C LEU A 198 -17.69 -0.42 -16.68
N ASN A 199 -17.79 0.07 -15.44
CA ASN A 199 -18.13 -0.73 -14.27
C ASN A 199 -19.54 -0.37 -13.74
N PRO A 200 -20.27 -1.32 -13.15
CA PRO A 200 -21.53 -1.04 -12.49
C PRO A 200 -21.35 0.03 -11.39
N VAL A 201 -22.29 0.97 -11.32
CA VAL A 201 -22.31 1.96 -10.24
C VAL A 201 -22.67 1.26 -8.93
N ILE A 202 -21.85 1.46 -7.90
CA ILE A 202 -22.20 1.04 -6.55
C ILE A 202 -23.34 1.95 -6.10
N LYS A 203 -24.55 1.40 -6.06
CA LYS A 203 -25.69 2.07 -5.44
C LYS A 203 -25.40 2.16 -3.95
N GLN A 204 -24.95 3.33 -3.47
CA GLN A 204 -25.05 3.64 -2.05
C GLN A 204 -26.53 3.74 -1.73
N THR A 205 -27.09 2.70 -1.13
CA THR A 205 -28.34 2.84 -0.40
C THR A 205 -27.99 3.71 0.80
N LEU A 206 -28.24 5.01 0.69
CA LEU A 206 -28.18 5.91 1.84
C LEU A 206 -29.26 5.42 2.81
N TYR A 207 -28.84 4.73 3.87
CA TYR A 207 -29.68 4.55 5.03
C TYR A 207 -29.73 5.92 5.72
N ASN A 208 -30.83 6.63 5.49
CA ASN A 208 -31.22 7.81 6.26
C ASN A 208 -31.77 7.37 7.62
#